data_AF-A0A520H681-F1
#
_entry.id   AF-A0A520H681-F1
#
_cell.length_a   1.000
_cell.length_b   1.000
_cell.length_c   1.000
_cell.angle_alpha   90.00
_cell.angle_beta   90.00
_cell.angle_gamma   90.00
#
_symmetry.space_group_name_H-M   'P 1'
#
loop_
_entity.id
_entity.type
_entity.pdbx_description
1 polymer ?
#
loop_
_entity_poly.entity_id
_entity_poly.type
_entity_poly.pdbx_seq_one_letter_code
_entity_poly.pdbx_strand_id
1 'polypeptide(L)'
;MNKSYRSVWNQALGAWVAISEVDRACGHGRGVRSALVLAGALAVVTAVGAQGIDYTDGQMRADAIVVSAPSVQVLNVAAQGAEANQTGLISGTGGIAKNGALRGDVQDLH
;
A
#
# COMPACT_ATOMS: atom_id res chain seq x y z
N MET A 1 25.49 -2.76 -32.78
CA MET A 1 25.47 -2.16 -31.42
C MET A 1 24.15 -1.43 -31.21
N ASN A 2 23.08 -2.19 -30.97
CA ASN A 2 21.83 -1.74 -30.36
C ASN A 2 21.24 -2.97 -29.68
N LYS A 3 21.33 -3.03 -28.35
CA LYS A 3 20.69 -4.11 -27.60
C LYS A 3 19.21 -3.77 -27.48
N SER A 4 18.36 -4.55 -28.11
CA SER A 4 16.91 -4.42 -27.94
C SER A 4 16.52 -5.12 -26.64
N TYR A 5 16.09 -4.36 -25.64
CA TYR A 5 15.56 -4.90 -24.39
C TYR A 5 14.05 -5.07 -24.53
N ARG A 6 13.52 -6.24 -24.13
CA ARG A 6 12.08 -6.51 -24.14
C ARG A 6 11.59 -6.68 -22.71
N SER A 7 10.57 -5.91 -22.33
CA SER A 7 9.89 -6.05 -21.03
C SER A 7 8.66 -6.93 -21.18
N VAL A 8 8.53 -7.97 -20.37
CA VAL A 8 7.40 -8.91 -20.40
C VAL A 8 6.72 -8.92 -19.05
N TRP A 9 5.38 -8.88 -19.03
CA TRP A 9 4.58 -9.05 -17.83
C TRP A 9 4.45 -10.53 -17.47
N ASN A 10 4.91 -10.92 -16.29
CA ASN A 10 4.72 -12.28 -15.78
C ASN A 10 3.50 -12.35 -14.87
N GLN A 11 2.43 -12.99 -15.36
CA GLN A 11 1.17 -13.17 -14.65
C GLN A 11 1.32 -13.99 -13.35
N ALA A 12 2.21 -14.98 -13.32
CA ALA A 12 2.39 -15.84 -12.14
C ALA A 12 3.13 -15.14 -11.00
N LEU A 13 3.98 -14.16 -11.32
CA LEU A 13 4.76 -13.40 -10.34
C LEU A 13 4.18 -12.00 -10.07
N GLY A 14 3.20 -11.55 -10.86
CA GLY A 14 2.63 -10.20 -10.76
C GLY A 14 3.67 -9.10 -10.98
N ALA A 15 4.69 -9.34 -11.81
CA ALA A 15 5.83 -8.45 -11.94
C ALA A 15 6.28 -8.26 -13.40
N TRP A 16 6.84 -7.08 -13.68
CA TRP A 16 7.51 -6.76 -14.94
C TRP A 16 8.93 -7.32 -14.94
N VAL A 17 9.23 -8.20 -15.89
CA VAL A 17 10.56 -8.80 -16.04
C VAL A 17 11.21 -8.23 -17.30
N ALA A 18 12.34 -7.55 -17.12
CA ALA A 18 13.18 -7.12 -18.24
C ALA A 18 14.01 -8.31 -18.72
N ILE A 19 13.82 -8.70 -19.99
CA ILE A 19 14.59 -9.76 -20.63
C ILE A 19 15.55 -9.06 -21.58
N SER A 20 16.84 -9.22 -21.30
CA SER A 20 17.86 -8.93 -22.31
C SER A 20 17.81 -10.09 -23.30
N GLU A 21 17.63 -9.83 -24.60
CA GLU A 21 17.94 -10.86 -25.60
C GLU A 21 19.38 -11.32 -25.34
N VAL A 22 19.54 -12.53 -24.80
CA VAL A 22 20.81 -13.24 -24.85
C VAL A 22 21.00 -13.53 -26.32
N ASP A 23 21.75 -12.67 -26.99
CA ASP A 23 22.21 -12.86 -28.36
C ASP A 23 22.70 -14.30 -28.45
N ARG A 24 21.98 -15.14 -29.21
CA ARG A 24 22.38 -16.53 -29.43
C ARG A 24 23.64 -16.51 -30.28
N ALA A 25 24.79 -16.33 -29.64
CA ALA A 25 26.06 -16.73 -30.19
C ALA A 25 26.13 -18.26 -30.14
N CYS A 26 25.53 -18.92 -31.14
CA CYS A 26 25.99 -20.23 -31.56
C CYS A 26 27.47 -20.07 -31.95
N GLY A 27 28.39 -20.48 -31.09
CA GLY A 27 29.82 -20.39 -31.37
C GLY A 27 30.68 -20.88 -30.21
N HIS A 28 30.93 -22.18 -30.20
CA HIS A 28 32.11 -22.87 -29.67
C HIS A 28 33.08 -22.03 -28.80
N GLY A 29 33.10 -22.26 -27.48
CA GLY A 29 34.09 -21.57 -26.64
C GLY A 29 33.90 -21.75 -25.15
N ARG A 30 34.46 -22.85 -24.64
CA ARG A 30 35.07 -23.03 -23.32
C ARG A 30 34.87 -21.89 -22.29
N GLY A 31 33.98 -22.14 -21.33
CA GLY A 31 34.06 -21.72 -19.94
C GLY A 31 33.93 -20.23 -19.63
N VAL A 32 32.75 -19.81 -19.15
CA VAL A 32 32.65 -18.68 -18.22
C VAL A 32 31.55 -18.98 -17.20
N ARG A 33 31.91 -18.71 -15.94
CA ARG A 33 31.17 -18.95 -14.70
C ARG A 33 29.77 -18.34 -14.78
N SER A 34 28.77 -19.06 -14.25
CA SER A 34 27.44 -18.52 -13.98
C SER A 34 27.55 -17.27 -13.12
N ALA A 35 27.59 -16.12 -13.76
CA ALA A 35 27.29 -14.85 -13.13
C ALA A 35 25.77 -14.85 -12.92
N LEU A 36 25.36 -15.34 -11.74
CA LEU A 36 24.02 -15.15 -11.23
C LEU A 36 23.83 -13.63 -11.08
N VAL A 37 23.33 -12.97 -12.13
CA VAL A 37 22.93 -11.57 -12.07
C VAL A 37 21.68 -11.55 -11.19
N LEU A 38 21.87 -11.34 -9.89
CA LEU A 38 20.83 -10.87 -8.99
C LEU A 38 20.39 -9.50 -9.49
N ALA A 39 19.53 -9.49 -10.51
CA ALA A 39 18.77 -8.33 -10.91
C ALA A 39 17.86 -7.99 -9.74
N GLY A 40 18.25 -6.96 -8.98
CA GLY A 40 17.48 -6.45 -7.87
C GLY A 40 16.06 -6.17 -8.32
N ALA A 41 15.13 -6.98 -7.83
CA ALA A 41 13.72 -6.68 -7.92
C ALA A 41 13.50 -5.39 -7.12
N LEU A 42 13.48 -4.26 -7.81
CA LEU A 42 13.01 -3.01 -7.25
C LEU A 42 11.49 -3.17 -7.09
N ALA A 43 11.07 -3.80 -5.99
CA ALA A 43 9.67 -3.82 -5.60
C ALA A 43 9.29 -2.36 -5.34
N VAL A 44 8.52 -1.77 -6.25
CA VAL A 44 7.82 -0.52 -5.98
C VAL A 44 6.78 -0.85 -4.92
N VAL A 45 7.18 -0.72 -3.65
CA VAL A 45 6.24 -0.64 -2.54
C VAL A 45 5.52 0.68 -2.74
N THR A 46 4.32 0.62 -3.34
CA THR A 46 3.40 1.76 -3.29
C THR A 46 3.07 1.98 -1.83
N ALA A 47 3.69 2.98 -1.21
CA ALA A 47 3.34 3.40 0.14
C ALA A 47 1.84 3.66 0.16
N VAL A 48 1.11 2.86 0.94
CA VAL A 48 -0.31 3.06 1.15
C VAL A 48 -0.43 4.34 1.96
N GLY A 49 -0.80 5.44 1.29
CA GLY A 49 -1.08 6.70 1.97
C GLY A 49 -2.28 6.49 2.91
N ALA A 50 -2.02 6.48 4.21
CA ALA A 50 -3.08 6.56 5.20
C ALA A 50 -3.61 8.00 5.21
N GLN A 51 -4.87 8.16 4.85
CA GLN A 51 -5.58 9.44 4.89
C GLN A 51 -6.32 9.54 6.23
N GLY A 52 -6.26 10.70 6.88
CA GLY A 52 -6.81 10.94 8.22
C GLY A 52 -7.84 12.05 8.22
N ILE A 53 -8.93 11.87 8.96
CA ILE A 53 -9.90 12.92 9.30
C ILE A 53 -9.96 13.00 10.82
N ASP A 54 -9.69 14.19 11.35
CA ASP A 54 -9.84 14.48 12.77
C ASP A 54 -11.22 15.10 13.02
N TYR A 55 -11.96 14.50 13.95
CA TYR A 55 -13.22 15.03 14.44
C TYR A 55 -13.00 15.74 15.77
N THR A 56 -13.62 16.92 15.91
CA THR A 56 -13.81 17.56 17.21
C THR A 56 -14.98 16.92 17.94
N ASP A 57 -15.06 17.12 19.25
CA ASP A 57 -16.18 16.65 20.06
C ASP A 57 -17.51 17.25 19.58
N GLY A 58 -18.54 16.40 19.48
CA GLY A 58 -19.86 16.71 18.94
C GLY A 58 -19.89 16.97 17.44
N GLN A 59 -18.78 16.81 16.69
CA GLN A 59 -18.76 17.16 15.26
C GLN A 59 -19.67 16.22 14.46
N MET A 60 -20.59 16.84 13.71
CA MET A 60 -21.41 16.16 12.72
C MET A 60 -20.88 16.50 11.32
N ARG A 61 -20.47 15.47 10.59
CA ARG A 61 -20.00 15.61 9.21
C ARG A 61 -20.98 14.95 8.24
N ALA A 62 -21.43 15.74 7.27
CA ALA A 62 -22.35 15.31 6.22
C ALA A 62 -21.64 15.02 4.88
N ASP A 63 -20.37 15.42 4.75
CA ASP A 63 -19.60 15.15 3.54
C ASP A 63 -19.40 13.66 3.32
N ALA A 64 -19.48 13.23 2.07
CA ALA A 64 -19.18 11.87 1.68
C ALA A 64 -17.69 11.56 1.81
N ILE A 65 -17.38 10.35 2.29
CA ILE A 65 -16.02 9.80 2.34
C ILE A 65 -15.95 8.69 1.29
N VAL A 66 -15.07 8.84 0.31
CA VAL A 66 -14.82 7.82 -0.73
C VAL A 66 -13.39 7.31 -0.56
N VAL A 67 -13.23 6.03 -0.25
CA VAL A 67 -11.93 5.42 0.01
C VAL A 67 -11.62 4.39 -1.09
N SER A 68 -10.52 4.60 -1.81
CA SER A 68 -10.09 3.68 -2.87
C SER A 68 -9.03 2.72 -2.35
N ALA A 69 -9.15 1.43 -2.68
CA ALA A 69 -8.10 0.46 -2.40
C ALA A 69 -6.77 0.85 -3.09
N PRO A 70 -5.60 0.57 -2.49
CA PRO A 70 -5.40 -0.17 -1.23
C PRO A 70 -5.43 0.71 0.04
N SER A 71 -5.94 1.95 -0.02
CA SER A 71 -5.86 2.89 1.11
C SER A 71 -6.83 2.58 2.26
N VAL A 72 -6.48 3.11 3.44
CA VAL A 72 -7.32 3.12 4.63
C VAL A 72 -7.55 4.56 5.05
N GLN A 73 -8.80 4.91 5.32
CA GLN A 73 -9.17 6.18 5.95
C GLN A 73 -9.25 6.00 7.45
N VAL A 74 -8.47 6.78 8.19
CA VAL A 74 -8.51 6.84 9.65
C VAL A 74 -9.46 7.97 10.07
N LEU A 75 -10.41 7.66 10.96
CA LEU A 75 -11.30 8.62 11.60
C LEU A 75 -10.85 8.73 13.06
N ASN A 76 -10.27 9.88 13.40
CA ASN A 76 -9.74 10.15 14.74
C ASN A 76 -10.74 10.97 15.55
N VAL A 77 -11.00 10.54 16.79
CA VAL A 77 -11.65 11.35 17.82
C VAL A 77 -10.66 11.48 18.97
N ALA A 78 -10.04 12.65 19.09
CA ALA A 78 -8.83 12.82 19.90
C ALA A 78 -9.07 12.87 21.42
N ALA A 79 -10.24 13.33 21.85
CA ALA A 79 -10.56 13.51 23.27
C ALA A 79 -11.22 12.28 23.88
N GLN A 80 -10.88 11.97 25.14
CA GLN A 80 -11.54 10.90 25.89
C GLN A 80 -13.01 11.23 26.13
N GLY A 81 -13.88 10.28 25.82
CA GLY A 81 -15.33 10.45 25.96
C GLY A 81 -15.94 11.40 24.93
N ALA A 82 -15.16 11.91 23.96
CA ALA A 82 -15.71 12.72 22.88
C ALA A 82 -16.43 11.84 21.86
N GLU A 83 -17.49 12.40 21.30
CA GLU A 83 -18.34 11.72 20.33
C GLU A 83 -18.36 12.50 19.02
N ALA A 84 -18.43 11.79 17.89
CA ALA A 84 -18.55 12.41 16.58
C ALA A 84 -19.48 11.58 15.69
N ASN A 85 -20.18 12.26 14.78
CA ASN A 85 -21.19 11.63 13.92
C ASN A 85 -20.86 11.83 12.44
N GLN A 86 -20.55 10.73 11.74
CA GLN A 86 -20.41 10.71 10.29
C GLN A 86 -21.75 10.27 9.67
N THR A 87 -22.50 11.26 9.16
CA THR A 87 -23.82 11.04 8.54
C THR A 87 -23.77 11.01 7.03
N GLY A 88 -22.72 11.56 6.43
CA GLY A 88 -22.44 11.42 5.01
C GLY A 88 -22.10 9.98 4.62
N LEU A 89 -22.40 9.61 3.38
CA LEU A 89 -22.12 8.29 2.83
C LEU A 89 -20.62 7.96 2.93
N ILE A 90 -20.30 6.77 3.46
CA ILE A 90 -18.97 6.18 3.38
C ILE A 90 -19.02 5.10 2.30
N SER A 91 -18.17 5.21 1.27
CA SER A 91 -18.18 4.31 0.12
C SER A 91 -16.78 4.06 -0.44
N GLY A 92 -16.68 3.16 -1.42
CA GLY A 92 -15.43 2.77 -2.06
C GLY A 92 -14.95 1.37 -1.69
N THR A 93 -13.74 1.02 -2.13
CA THR A 93 -13.16 -0.32 -2.00
C THR A 93 -12.04 -0.39 -0.95
N GLY A 94 -11.64 0.75 -0.38
CA GLY A 94 -10.64 0.84 0.68
C GLY A 94 -11.20 0.60 2.09
N GLY A 95 -10.32 0.59 3.08
CA GLY A 95 -10.66 0.31 4.47
C GLY A 95 -11.01 1.55 5.30
N ILE A 96 -11.73 1.35 6.40
CA ILE A 96 -12.01 2.38 7.40
C ILE A 96 -11.44 1.93 8.76
N ALA A 97 -10.63 2.79 9.37
CA ALA A 97 -10.14 2.60 10.73
C ALA A 97 -10.69 3.70 11.64
N LYS A 98 -11.21 3.32 12.80
CA LYS A 98 -11.65 4.27 13.83
C LYS A 98 -10.62 4.29 14.94
N ASN A 99 -10.17 5.47 15.32
CA ASN A 99 -9.21 5.67 16.39
C ASN A 99 -9.82 6.63 17.41
N GLY A 100 -10.12 6.12 18.59
CA GLY A 100 -10.67 6.90 19.70
C GLY A 100 -9.82 6.71 20.94
N ALA A 101 -9.74 7.74 21.77
CA ALA A 101 -9.08 7.62 23.06
C ALA A 101 -9.84 6.62 23.95
N LEU A 102 -9.15 5.59 24.44
CA LEU A 102 -9.73 4.60 25.35
C LEU A 102 -10.25 5.31 26.61
N ARG A 103 -11.50 5.02 26.97
CA ARG A 103 -12.11 5.43 28.24
C ARG A 103 -11.33 4.76 29.36
N GLY A 104 -10.52 5.53 30.07
CA GLY A 104 -9.69 5.05 31.18
C GLY A 104 -10.52 4.72 32.41
N ASP A 105 -11.34 3.67 32.35
CA ASP A 105 -12.08 3.15 33.49
C ASP A 105 -11.44 1.83 33.94
N VAL A 106 -10.20 1.90 34.45
CA VAL A 106 -9.68 0.88 35.37
C VAL A 106 -9.34 1.62 36.65
N GLN A 107 -10.37 1.91 37.44
CA GLN A 107 -10.18 2.19 38.85
C GLN A 107 -9.85 0.83 39.49
N ASP A 108 -8.56 0.56 39.70
CA ASP A 108 -8.11 -0.51 40.57
C ASP A 108 -8.71 -0.27 41.96
N LEU A 109 -9.76 -1.03 42.24
CA LEU A 109 -10.43 -1.09 43.53
C LEU A 109 -9.84 -2.30 44.27
N HIS A 110 -8.75 -2.10 45.02
CA HIS A 110 -8.46 -2.81 46.28
C HIS A 110 -7.15 -2.33 46.93
#